data_AF-A0A1U9NQ83-F1
#
_entry.id   AF-A0A1U9NQ83-F1
#
_cell.length_a   1.000
_cell.length_b   1.000
_cell.length_c   1.000
_cell.angle_alpha   90.00
_cell.angle_beta   90.00
_cell.angle_gamma   90.00
#
_symmetry.space_group_name_H-M   'P 1'
#
loop_
_entity.id
_entity.type
_entity.pdbx_description
1 polymer ?
#
loop_
_entity_poly.entity_id
_entity_poly.type
_entity_poly.pdbx_seq_one_letter_code
_entity_poly.pdbx_strand_id
1 'polypeptide(L)'
;MRLLTDEIAAKIPPLYHFEQTGTETVAVVKFFDPVGRWTWYVAEGERQPDGDWLFFGAVDGFDFEYGYFRLSDLQHAKDGLTGMMALPIERDLYFTPIPLKELRR
;
A
#
# COMPACT_ATOMS: atom_id res chain seq x y z
N MET A 1 -2.28 6.84 14.43
CA MET A 1 -3.29 6.11 13.61
C MET A 1 -2.71 4.75 13.25
N ARG A 2 -3.50 3.68 13.19
CA ARG A 2 -3.02 2.38 12.66
C ARG A 2 -3.20 2.37 11.14
N LEU A 3 -2.13 2.09 10.39
CA LEU A 3 -2.16 2.06 8.91
C LEU A 3 -3.15 1.02 8.39
N LEU A 4 -3.04 -0.22 8.86
CA LEU A 4 -3.91 -1.34 8.49
C LEU A 4 -4.76 -1.78 9.70
N THR A 5 -6.07 -1.60 9.62
CA THR A 5 -7.03 -2.17 10.59
C THR A 5 -7.54 -3.52 10.08
N ASP A 6 -8.09 -4.35 10.97
CA ASP A 6 -8.65 -5.65 10.59
C ASP A 6 -9.78 -5.51 9.56
N GLU A 7 -10.59 -4.45 9.68
CA GLU A 7 -11.65 -4.09 8.73
C GLU A 7 -11.13 -3.79 7.32
N ILE A 8 -9.91 -3.27 7.21
CA ILE A 8 -9.29 -2.94 5.92
C ILE A 8 -8.54 -4.15 5.40
N ALA A 9 -7.83 -4.87 6.26
CA ALA A 9 -7.20 -6.14 5.93
C ALA A 9 -8.21 -7.11 5.31
N ALA A 10 -9.43 -7.17 5.84
CA ALA A 10 -10.51 -8.00 5.31
C ALA A 10 -10.98 -7.60 3.90
N LYS A 11 -10.66 -6.39 3.42
CA LYS A 11 -11.00 -5.91 2.07
C LYS A 11 -9.88 -6.12 1.06
N ILE A 12 -8.68 -6.51 1.51
CA ILE A 12 -7.53 -6.74 0.64
C ILE A 12 -7.65 -8.17 0.09
N PRO A 13 -7.76 -8.35 -1.24
CA PRO A 13 -7.65 -9.66 -1.87
C PRO A 13 -6.34 -10.37 -1.50
N PRO A 14 -6.33 -11.71 -1.37
CA PRO A 14 -5.09 -12.45 -1.16
C PRO A 14 -4.15 -12.29 -2.38
N LEU A 15 -2.85 -12.52 -2.17
CA LEU A 15 -1.89 -12.49 -3.27
C LEU A 15 -2.29 -13.47 -4.39
N TYR A 16 -2.06 -13.04 -5.64
CA TYR A 16 -2.38 -13.77 -6.88
C TYR A 16 -3.88 -13.95 -7.18
N HIS A 17 -4.77 -13.30 -6.43
CA HIS A 17 -6.22 -13.34 -6.66
C HIS A 17 -6.60 -12.93 -8.10
N PHE A 18 -6.07 -11.80 -8.58
CA PHE A 18 -6.46 -11.26 -9.89
C PHE A 18 -5.92 -12.14 -11.04
N GLU A 19 -4.72 -12.69 -10.89
CA GLU A 19 -4.15 -13.65 -11.84
C GLU A 19 -4.98 -14.93 -11.92
N GLN A 20 -5.38 -15.48 -10.77
CA GLN A 20 -6.16 -16.71 -10.70
C GLN A 20 -7.59 -16.55 -11.20
N THR A 21 -8.19 -15.37 -10.99
CA THR A 21 -9.55 -15.07 -11.44
C THR A 21 -9.60 -14.53 -12.87
N GLY A 22 -8.47 -14.12 -13.44
CA GLY A 22 -8.39 -13.44 -14.74
C GLY A 22 -9.10 -12.09 -14.76
N THR A 23 -9.26 -11.46 -13.58
CA THR A 23 -9.91 -10.15 -13.45
C THR A 23 -8.89 -9.03 -13.40
N GLU A 24 -9.37 -7.81 -13.59
CA GLU A 24 -8.52 -6.63 -13.56
C GLU A 24 -7.98 -6.35 -12.15
N THR A 25 -6.68 -6.11 -12.03
CA THR A 25 -6.03 -5.75 -10.77
C THR A 25 -6.44 -4.35 -10.31
N VAL A 26 -7.11 -4.28 -9.17
CA VAL A 26 -7.67 -3.04 -8.61
C VAL A 26 -6.96 -2.69 -7.31
N ALA A 27 -6.46 -1.46 -7.19
CA ALA A 27 -5.99 -0.93 -5.91
C ALA A 27 -7.18 -0.67 -5.00
N VAL A 28 -7.13 -1.17 -3.76
CA VAL A 28 -8.18 -1.04 -2.75
C VAL A 28 -7.77 -0.19 -1.54
N VAL A 29 -6.46 -0.01 -1.32
CA VAL A 29 -5.92 0.86 -0.27
C VAL A 29 -4.85 1.76 -0.86
N LYS A 30 -4.78 3.00 -0.38
CA LYS A 30 -3.71 3.95 -0.69
C LYS A 30 -3.03 4.42 0.59
N PHE A 31 -1.71 4.32 0.61
CA PHE A 31 -0.84 4.93 1.60
C PHE A 31 -0.02 6.05 0.95
N PHE A 32 0.34 7.07 1.70
CA PHE A 32 1.13 8.18 1.19
C PHE A 32 2.02 8.82 2.26
N ASP A 33 3.13 9.39 1.81
CA ASP A 33 4.00 10.22 2.62
C ASP A 33 3.47 11.66 2.66
N PRO A 34 2.96 12.16 3.80
CA PRO A 34 2.33 13.50 3.87
C PRO A 34 3.32 14.65 3.64
N VAL A 35 4.62 14.39 3.74
CA VAL A 35 5.70 15.37 3.56
C VAL A 35 6.68 15.01 2.45
N GLY A 36 6.38 13.96 1.70
CA GLY A 36 7.20 13.48 0.60
C GLY A 36 6.37 13.25 -0.65
N ARG A 37 6.99 12.57 -1.62
CA ARG A 37 6.37 12.27 -2.92
C ARG A 37 5.89 10.83 -3.08
N TRP A 38 6.11 10.00 -2.06
CA TRP A 38 5.86 8.57 -2.17
C TRP A 38 4.39 8.24 -1.91
N THR A 39 3.82 7.43 -2.78
CA THR A 39 2.47 6.87 -2.65
C THR A 39 2.52 5.37 -2.95
N TRP A 40 1.82 4.58 -2.15
CA TRP A 40 1.69 3.14 -2.34
C TRP A 40 0.22 2.81 -2.51
N TYR A 41 -0.08 1.98 -3.50
CA TYR A 41 -1.41 1.49 -3.80
C TYR A 41 -1.40 -0.02 -3.62
N VAL A 42 -2.20 -0.53 -2.69
CA VAL A 42 -2.31 -1.97 -2.42
C VAL A 42 -3.45 -2.54 -3.25
N ALA A 43 -3.15 -3.55 -4.05
CA ALA A 43 -4.15 -4.33 -4.77
C ALA A 43 -4.41 -5.69 -4.11
N GLU A 44 -3.35 -6.34 -3.63
CA GLU A 44 -3.43 -7.64 -2.96
C GLU A 44 -2.52 -7.65 -1.73
N GLY A 45 -2.74 -8.60 -0.85
CA GLY A 45 -1.86 -8.78 0.29
C GLY A 45 -2.20 -10.01 1.11
N GLU A 46 -1.20 -10.48 1.84
CA GLU A 46 -1.38 -11.58 2.77
C GLU A 46 -0.48 -11.40 4.00
N ARG A 47 -0.92 -11.99 5.11
CA ARG A 47 -0.12 -12.03 6.33
C ARG A 47 0.91 -13.14 6.24
N GLN A 48 2.18 -12.77 6.40
CA GLN A 48 3.33 -13.66 6.35
C GLN A 48 3.52 -14.44 7.67
N PRO A 49 4.32 -15.52 7.69
CA PRO A 49 4.57 -16.31 8.90
C PRO A 49 5.20 -15.52 10.07
N ASP A 50 5.94 -14.46 9.77
CA ASP A 50 6.51 -13.54 10.76
C ASP A 50 5.46 -12.58 11.37
N GLY A 51 4.22 -12.64 10.89
CA GLY A 51 3.10 -11.83 11.35
C GLY A 51 2.97 -10.48 10.65
N ASP A 52 3.91 -10.12 9.77
CA ASP A 52 3.87 -8.91 8.94
C ASP A 52 2.94 -9.09 7.73
N TRP A 53 2.58 -7.99 7.07
CA TRP A 53 1.82 -8.02 5.83
C TRP A 53 2.75 -7.79 4.65
N LEU A 54 2.67 -8.69 3.67
CA LEU A 54 3.25 -8.47 2.35
C LEU A 54 2.13 -8.02 1.42
N PHE A 55 2.32 -6.87 0.77
CA PHE A 55 1.40 -6.33 -0.20
C PHE A 55 1.96 -6.47 -1.61
N PHE A 56 1.06 -6.56 -2.58
CA PHE A 56 1.35 -6.33 -3.99
C PHE A 56 0.51 -5.14 -4.49
N GLY A 57 1.12 -4.30 -5.32
CA GLY A 57 0.41 -3.24 -6.02
C GLY A 57 1.36 -2.25 -6.69
N ALA A 58 0.97 -0.98 -6.75
CA ALA A 58 1.76 0.07 -7.39
C ALA A 58 2.48 0.96 -6.36
N VAL A 59 3.70 1.36 -6.68
CA VAL A 59 4.48 2.33 -5.92
C VAL A 59 4.82 3.49 -6.84
N ASP A 60 4.41 4.69 -6.45
CA ASP A 60 4.67 5.94 -7.14
C ASP A 60 5.64 6.77 -6.29
N GLY A 61 6.89 6.91 -6.75
CA GLY A 61 7.96 7.56 -6.00
C GLY A 61 9.02 8.17 -6.90
N PHE A 62 10.13 7.46 -7.08
CA PHE A 62 11.14 7.84 -8.08
C PHE A 62 10.63 7.56 -9.50
N ASP A 63 10.14 6.36 -9.69
CA ASP A 63 9.45 5.88 -10.87
C ASP A 63 8.09 5.28 -10.45
N PHE A 64 7.24 4.99 -11.43
CA PHE A 64 5.99 4.28 -11.21
C PHE A 64 6.21 2.78 -11.48
N GLU A 65 6.17 1.97 -10.43
CA GLU A 65 6.49 0.55 -10.48
C GLU A 65 5.37 -0.31 -9.89
N TYR A 66 5.23 -1.54 -10.40
CA TYR A 66 4.43 -2.58 -9.76
C TYR A 66 5.36 -3.51 -8.99
N GLY A 67 5.03 -3.80 -7.74
CA GLY A 67 5.90 -4.61 -6.92
C GLY A 67 5.35 -4.92 -5.54
N TYR A 68 6.18 -5.63 -4.79
CA TYR A 68 5.89 -6.04 -3.42
C TYR A 68 6.49 -5.08 -2.41
N PHE A 69 5.77 -4.83 -1.31
CA PHE A 69 6.26 -4.02 -0.19
C PHE A 69 5.60 -4.48 1.11
N ARG A 70 6.27 -4.27 2.24
CA ARG A 70 5.77 -4.71 3.55
C ARG A 70 5.09 -3.58 4.31
N LEU A 71 4.14 -3.94 5.20
CA LEU A 71 3.53 -2.98 6.10
C LEU A 71 4.55 -2.40 7.09
N SER A 72 5.45 -3.24 7.61
CA SER A 72 6.53 -2.79 8.51
C SER A 72 7.44 -1.76 7.86
N ASP A 73 7.79 -1.91 6.58
CA ASP A 73 8.59 -0.92 5.84
C ASP A 73 7.90 0.45 5.84
N LEU A 74 6.58 0.51 5.63
CA LEU A 74 5.80 1.75 5.68
C LEU A 74 5.73 2.34 7.09
N GLN A 75 5.61 1.49 8.11
CA GLN A 75 5.55 1.91 9.51
C GLN A 75 6.87 2.51 10.00
N HIS A 76 8.00 1.97 9.50
CA HIS A 76 9.35 2.34 9.90
C HIS A 76 10.05 3.28 8.89
N ALA A 77 9.39 3.67 7.79
CA ALA A 77 9.96 4.52 6.74
C ALA A 77 10.48 5.88 7.23
N LYS A 78 10.05 6.32 8.42
CA LYS A 78 10.34 7.62 9.02
C LYS A 78 11.18 7.53 10.30
N ASP A 79 11.60 6.33 10.67
CA ASP A 79 12.36 6.10 11.90
C ASP A 79 13.67 6.90 11.88
N GLY A 80 13.98 7.55 13.01
CA GLY A 80 15.17 8.39 13.17
C GLY A 80 15.07 9.79 12.54
N LEU A 81 13.99 10.10 11.80
CA LEU A 81 13.75 11.46 11.31
C LEU A 81 13.22 12.37 12.43
N THR A 82 13.38 13.68 12.25
CA THR A 82 12.94 14.69 13.22
C THR A 82 12.21 15.85 12.54
N GLY A 83 11.45 16.62 13.32
CA GLY A 83 10.66 17.74 12.81
C GLY A 83 9.55 17.29 11.85
N MET A 84 9.23 18.12 10.86
CA MET A 84 8.19 17.78 9.85
C MET A 84 8.49 16.49 9.09
N MET A 85 9.77 16.15 8.90
CA MET A 85 10.16 14.92 8.19
C MET A 85 9.80 13.65 8.95
N ALA A 86 9.51 13.74 10.24
CA ALA A 86 9.08 12.62 11.08
C ALA A 86 7.58 12.31 10.99
N LEU A 87 6.81 13.05 10.18
CA LEU A 87 5.39 12.71 9.97
C LEU A 87 5.30 11.31 9.33
N PRO A 88 4.55 10.37 9.96
CA PRO A 88 4.50 8.98 9.52
C PRO A 88 3.80 8.86 8.17
N ILE A 89 3.99 7.72 7.52
CA ILE A 89 3.13 7.35 6.38
C ILE A 89 1.68 7.30 6.85
N GLU A 90 0.79 7.82 6.02
CA GLU A 90 -0.65 7.87 6.29
C GLU A 90 -1.43 6.99 5.32
N ARG A 91 -2.65 6.62 5.72
CA ARG A 91 -3.61 5.95 4.86
C ARG A 91 -4.68 6.94 4.44
N ASP A 92 -4.98 6.96 3.14
CA ASP A 92 -6.05 7.77 2.60
C ASP A 92 -7.42 7.15 2.96
N LEU A 93 -8.22 7.89 3.73
CA LEU A 93 -9.52 7.44 4.22
C LEU A 93 -10.63 7.52 3.17
N TYR A 94 -10.43 8.31 2.11
CA TYR A 94 -11.41 8.60 1.08
C TYR A 94 -11.02 8.00 -0.28
N PHE A 95 -9.99 7.16 -0.29
CA PHE A 95 -9.55 6.47 -1.49
C PHE A 95 -10.66 5.58 -2.04
N THR A 96 -10.97 5.78 -3.32
CA THR A 96 -11.92 4.93 -4.05
C THR A 96 -11.12 3.91 -4.86
N PRO A 97 -11.49 2.61 -4.80
CA PRO A 97 -10.80 1.60 -5.57
C PRO A 97 -10.74 1.91 -7.06
N ILE A 98 -9.58 1.69 -7.67
CA ILE A 98 -9.30 2.04 -9.07
C ILE A 98 -8.38 0.98 -9.70
N PRO A 99 -8.58 0.59 -10.98
CA PRO A 99 -7.66 -0.29 -11.67
C PRO A 99 -6.22 0.24 -11.66
N LEU A 100 -5.24 -0.64 -11.38
CA LEU A 100 -3.83 -0.23 -11.34
C LEU A 100 -3.37 0.41 -12.65
N LYS A 101 -3.89 -0.07 -13.79
CA LYS A 101 -3.59 0.48 -15.11
C LYS A 101 -4.01 1.94 -15.30
N GLU A 102 -5.00 2.42 -14.53
CA GLU A 102 -5.51 3.80 -14.62
C GLU A 102 -4.73 4.77 -13.71
N LEU A 103 -3.92 4.25 -12.78
CA LEU A 103 -3.03 5.07 -11.94
C LEU A 103 -1.82 5.59 -12.72
N ARG A 104 -1.38 4.86 -13.74
CA ARG A 104 -0.26 5.23 -14.59
C ARG A 104 -0.70 6.31 -15.59
N ARG A 105 -0.10 7.49 -15.50
CA ARG A 105 -0.26 8.57 -16.48
C ARG A 105 0.83 8.53 -17.56
#